data_AF-A0A2N2SSX0-F1
#
_entry.id   AF-A0A2N2SSX0-F1
#
_cell.length_a   1.000
_cell.length_b   1.000
_cell.length_c   1.000
_cell.angle_alpha   90.00
_cell.angle_beta   90.00
_cell.angle_gamma   90.00
#
_symmetry.space_group_name_H-M   'P 1'
#
loop_
_entity.id
_entity.type
_entity.pdbx_description
1 polymer ?
#
loop_
_entity_poly.entity_id
_entity_poly.type
_entity_poly.pdbx_seq_one_letter_code
_entity_poly.pdbx_strand_id
1 'polypeptide(L)'
;MQHISLKENLMAAPRSLGLALLMLLCLGNARAAAPQPYAADIDYLLPELALTSHDLHEIIAGFPSYAFDEDYLLEIDARSGADDQDEEYFELHFYALRRDNSGLFEDTVPPVGLEKAVLDALRHNPQRIVHVRYHGRDYVVKRMDSKTRSRLKQVMVRWLCGMCFPGHACSGSLPPQDGHFEANRVRALGKAGMRVARVALELDQAVVYTHCGINLRKHLAGCSGDEQHRLLHAAVRDLAGFHHAGHWHGGAQFRNLLLNDGQFYRIDFEEDLEHAISLPLAQIYDICQFLSDAVRYGNEACSASELSHQLLKQYQSVYWSDTHQHLLAGVSRLLHPLEAAASLLQRLNFKDFNRALVLVSVLRRHAGGVAA
;
A
#
# COMPACT_ATOMS: atom_id res chain seq x y z
N MET A 1 -32.83 31.23 -2.19
CA MET A 1 -33.51 30.56 -1.07
C MET A 1 -34.91 30.22 -1.54
N GLN A 2 -35.16 28.97 -1.94
CA GLN A 2 -36.50 28.49 -2.31
C GLN A 2 -37.02 27.64 -1.15
N HIS A 3 -38.13 28.06 -0.54
CA HIS A 3 -38.86 27.27 0.45
C HIS A 3 -39.78 26.32 -0.31
N ILE A 4 -39.46 25.03 -0.29
CA ILE A 4 -40.36 23.97 -0.76
C ILE A 4 -41.10 23.45 0.48
N SER A 5 -42.40 23.70 0.57
CA SER A 5 -43.26 23.18 1.63
C SER A 5 -43.66 21.74 1.28
N LEU A 6 -43.04 20.76 1.95
CA LEU A 6 -43.29 19.32 1.79
C LEU A 6 -44.34 18.79 2.79
N LYS A 7 -45.29 19.62 3.20
CA LYS A 7 -46.12 19.34 4.40
C LYS A 7 -47.30 18.39 4.18
N GLU A 8 -47.72 18.14 2.93
CA GLU A 8 -49.04 17.52 2.68
C GLU A 8 -49.03 16.09 2.11
N ASN A 9 -47.87 15.51 1.77
CA ASN A 9 -47.82 14.16 1.14
C ASN A 9 -47.07 13.08 1.96
N LEU A 10 -46.53 13.40 3.14
CA LEU A 10 -45.70 12.48 3.93
C LEU A 10 -46.49 11.50 4.81
N MET A 11 -47.74 11.81 5.15
CA MET A 11 -48.57 11.00 6.07
C MET A 11 -49.13 9.70 5.46
N ALA A 12 -48.93 9.44 4.15
CA ALA A 12 -49.52 8.29 3.44
C ALA A 12 -48.50 7.40 2.70
N ALA A 13 -47.20 7.66 2.82
CA ALA A 13 -46.17 6.92 2.08
C ALA A 13 -45.63 5.70 2.86
N PRO A 14 -45.22 4.61 2.17
CA PRO A 14 -44.59 3.46 2.81
C PRO A 14 -43.28 3.86 3.52
N ARG A 15 -42.94 3.17 4.63
CA ARG A 15 -41.73 3.40 5.45
C ARG A 15 -40.41 3.45 4.64
N SER A 16 -40.35 2.80 3.48
CA SER A 16 -39.23 2.86 2.53
C SER A 16 -39.01 4.24 1.89
N LEU A 17 -40.02 5.10 1.86
CA LEU A 17 -39.94 6.47 1.32
C LEU A 17 -39.21 7.42 2.30
N GLY A 18 -39.32 7.19 3.62
CA GLY A 18 -38.62 7.98 4.63
C GLY A 18 -37.10 7.80 4.54
N LEU A 19 -36.63 6.56 4.34
CA LEU A 19 -35.21 6.27 4.09
C LEU A 19 -34.76 6.86 2.75
N ALA A 20 -35.59 6.76 1.70
CA ALA A 20 -35.30 7.38 0.41
C ALA A 20 -35.20 8.91 0.51
N LEU A 21 -35.99 9.56 1.36
CA LEU A 21 -35.94 11.01 1.59
C LEU A 21 -34.70 11.41 2.41
N LEU A 22 -34.35 10.63 3.45
CA LEU A 22 -33.15 10.83 4.26
C LEU A 22 -31.90 10.66 3.39
N MET A 23 -31.87 9.60 2.57
CA MET A 23 -30.84 9.40 1.56
C MET A 23 -30.82 10.57 0.57
N LEU A 24 -31.95 10.98 -0.01
CA LEU A 24 -31.99 12.13 -0.96
C LEU A 24 -31.50 13.45 -0.36
N LEU A 25 -31.75 13.70 0.93
CA LEU A 25 -31.26 14.88 1.65
C LEU A 25 -29.74 14.82 1.91
N CYS A 26 -29.22 13.66 2.28
CA CYS A 26 -27.76 13.43 2.37
C CYS A 26 -27.09 13.53 0.99
N LEU A 27 -27.73 12.99 -0.06
CA LEU A 27 -27.24 12.91 -1.44
C LEU A 27 -27.26 14.25 -2.19
N GLY A 28 -28.27 15.08 -1.97
CA GLY A 28 -28.36 16.43 -2.54
C GLY A 28 -27.26 17.36 -2.02
N ASN A 29 -26.84 17.16 -0.77
CA ASN A 29 -25.78 17.96 -0.13
C ASN A 29 -24.38 17.40 -0.41
N ALA A 30 -24.19 16.08 -0.50
CA ALA A 30 -22.91 15.45 -0.86
C ALA A 30 -22.42 15.82 -2.26
N ARG A 31 -23.32 16.04 -3.24
CA ARG A 31 -22.95 16.54 -4.58
C ARG A 31 -22.48 17.99 -4.60
N ALA A 32 -22.84 18.78 -3.60
CA ALA A 32 -22.57 20.22 -3.53
C ALA A 32 -21.33 20.58 -2.69
N ALA A 33 -20.80 19.66 -1.89
CA ALA A 33 -19.72 19.91 -0.94
C ALA A 33 -18.40 19.19 -1.32
N ALA A 34 -17.28 19.87 -1.13
CA ALA A 34 -15.93 19.29 -1.11
C ALA A 34 -15.82 18.24 0.03
N PRO A 35 -14.78 17.38 0.08
CA PRO A 35 -14.75 16.20 0.94
C PRO A 35 -14.50 16.64 2.40
N GLN A 36 -15.58 16.95 3.11
CA GLN A 36 -15.60 17.09 4.56
C GLN A 36 -16.75 16.26 5.11
N PRO A 37 -16.59 15.63 6.29
CA PRO A 37 -17.68 14.94 6.96
C PRO A 37 -18.78 15.96 7.28
N TYR A 38 -19.98 15.70 6.79
CA TYR A 38 -21.16 16.49 7.12
C TYR A 38 -21.98 15.75 8.17
N ALA A 39 -22.03 16.29 9.38
CA ALA A 39 -23.04 15.92 10.36
C ALA A 39 -24.31 16.71 10.01
N ALA A 40 -25.31 16.03 9.43
CA ALA A 40 -26.64 16.62 9.35
C ALA A 40 -27.30 16.45 10.73
N ASP A 41 -27.81 17.52 11.32
CA ASP A 41 -28.70 17.44 12.50
C ASP A 41 -30.01 16.76 12.06
N ILE A 42 -30.04 15.44 12.15
CA ILE A 42 -31.20 14.59 11.83
C ILE A 42 -32.26 14.69 12.94
N ASP A 43 -31.94 15.30 14.07
CA ASP A 43 -32.81 15.52 15.23
C ASP A 43 -34.12 16.25 14.88
N TYR A 44 -34.14 17.04 13.79
CA TYR A 44 -35.36 17.71 13.32
C TYR A 44 -36.29 16.83 12.47
N LEU A 45 -35.83 15.69 11.96
CA LEU A 45 -36.61 14.81 11.06
C LEU A 45 -37.17 13.57 11.76
N LEU A 46 -36.51 13.09 12.82
CA LEU A 46 -36.91 11.89 13.56
C LEU A 46 -38.30 11.99 14.24
N PRO A 47 -38.69 13.12 14.86
CA PRO A 47 -40.01 13.24 15.48
C PRO A 47 -41.17 13.14 14.46
N GLU A 48 -40.95 13.56 13.22
CA GLU A 48 -41.98 13.54 12.16
C GLU A 48 -42.15 12.16 11.51
N LEU A 49 -41.14 11.29 11.60
CA LEU A 49 -41.16 9.95 11.01
C LEU A 49 -41.67 8.85 11.95
N ALA A 50 -41.84 9.14 13.24
CA ALA A 50 -42.32 8.21 14.28
C ALA A 50 -41.60 6.83 14.27
N LEU A 51 -40.30 6.83 13.95
CA LEU A 51 -39.49 5.62 13.94
C LEU A 51 -39.06 5.29 15.38
N THR A 52 -39.28 4.04 15.80
CA THR A 52 -38.78 3.56 17.09
C THR A 52 -37.31 3.11 16.97
N SER A 53 -36.63 2.98 18.11
CA SER A 53 -35.30 2.37 18.19
C SER A 53 -35.25 0.98 17.56
N HIS A 54 -36.33 0.21 17.69
CA HIS A 54 -36.49 -1.09 17.05
C HIS A 54 -36.60 -1.00 15.53
N ASP A 55 -37.39 -0.05 15.00
CA ASP A 55 -37.53 0.17 13.56
C ASP A 55 -36.19 0.58 12.93
N LEU A 56 -35.41 1.44 13.60
CA LEU A 56 -34.07 1.83 13.13
C LEU A 56 -33.12 0.62 13.09
N HIS A 57 -33.10 -0.21 14.12
CA HIS A 57 -32.27 -1.42 14.15
C HIS A 57 -32.63 -2.42 13.03
N GLU A 58 -33.92 -2.65 12.77
CA GLU A 58 -34.35 -3.53 11.65
C GLU A 58 -33.97 -2.94 10.28
N ILE A 59 -34.15 -1.64 10.10
CA ILE A 59 -33.79 -0.93 8.87
C ILE A 59 -32.28 -1.01 8.60
N ILE A 60 -31.46 -0.75 9.63
CA ILE A 60 -30.00 -0.78 9.51
C ILE A 60 -29.49 -2.20 9.28
N ALA A 61 -30.05 -3.19 9.99
CA ALA A 61 -29.71 -4.60 9.80
C ALA A 61 -30.03 -5.09 8.37
N GLY A 62 -31.03 -4.49 7.71
CA GLY A 62 -31.39 -4.79 6.33
C GLY A 62 -30.47 -4.17 5.27
N PHE A 63 -29.70 -3.12 5.61
CA PHE A 63 -28.95 -2.32 4.63
C PHE A 63 -27.61 -1.77 5.17
N PRO A 64 -26.64 -2.62 5.57
CA PRO A 64 -25.35 -2.17 6.11
C PRO A 64 -24.50 -1.38 5.08
N SER A 65 -24.74 -1.60 3.79
CA SER A 65 -24.05 -0.93 2.69
C SER A 65 -24.94 -0.83 1.46
N TYR A 66 -25.00 0.34 0.83
CA TYR A 66 -25.79 0.59 -0.38
C TYR A 66 -24.89 1.11 -1.51
N ALA A 67 -24.85 0.39 -2.63
CA ALA A 67 -24.16 0.86 -3.84
C ALA A 67 -24.97 2.03 -4.44
N PHE A 68 -24.43 3.24 -4.34
CA PHE A 68 -25.10 4.45 -4.77
C PHE A 68 -24.99 4.65 -6.30
N ASP A 69 -23.83 4.33 -6.86
CA ASP A 69 -23.51 4.28 -8.30
C ASP A 69 -22.27 3.37 -8.50
N GLU A 70 -21.82 3.15 -9.74
CA GLU A 70 -20.62 2.36 -10.06
C GLU A 70 -19.36 2.83 -9.31
N ASP A 71 -19.34 4.11 -8.89
CA ASP A 71 -18.20 4.79 -8.29
C ASP A 71 -18.34 5.05 -6.77
N TYR A 72 -19.48 4.79 -6.13
CA TYR A 72 -19.67 5.12 -4.71
C TYR A 72 -20.48 4.08 -3.94
N LEU A 73 -20.00 3.71 -2.74
CA LEU A 73 -20.69 2.87 -1.76
C LEU A 73 -20.99 3.71 -0.52
N LEU A 74 -22.25 3.76 -0.11
CA LEU A 74 -22.65 4.37 1.14
C LEU A 74 -22.67 3.29 2.22
N GLU A 75 -21.78 3.37 3.20
CA GLU A 75 -21.86 2.56 4.42
C GLU A 75 -22.59 3.35 5.50
N ILE A 76 -23.44 2.67 6.27
CA ILE A 76 -24.20 3.25 7.39
C ILE A 76 -23.75 2.53 8.66
N ASP A 77 -23.10 3.26 9.57
CA ASP A 77 -22.81 2.78 10.92
C ASP A 77 -23.81 3.41 11.89
N ALA A 78 -24.48 2.58 12.69
CA ALA A 78 -25.48 3.01 13.63
C ALA A 78 -25.07 2.64 15.05
N ARG A 79 -25.14 3.62 15.95
CA ARG A 79 -24.77 3.45 17.34
C ARG A 79 -25.91 3.87 18.22
N SER A 80 -26.14 3.14 19.30
CA SER A 80 -26.93 3.62 20.43
C SER A 80 -25.99 4.08 21.54
N GLY A 81 -26.37 5.16 22.21
CA GLY A 81 -25.73 5.65 23.43
C GLY A 81 -26.79 6.10 24.42
N ALA A 82 -26.38 6.34 25.66
CA ALA A 82 -27.19 7.02 26.67
C ALA A 82 -26.38 8.23 27.15
N ASP A 83 -27.02 9.39 27.25
CA ASP A 83 -26.38 10.58 27.78
C ASP A 83 -26.34 10.57 29.33
N ASP A 84 -25.78 11.63 29.93
CA ASP A 84 -25.69 11.76 31.40
C ASP A 84 -27.07 11.86 32.10
N GLN A 85 -28.17 11.96 31.35
CA GLN A 85 -29.55 11.99 31.83
C GLN A 85 -30.29 10.67 31.56
N ASP A 86 -29.58 9.61 31.18
CA ASP A 86 -30.15 8.32 30.75
C ASP A 86 -31.07 8.43 29.51
N GLU A 87 -30.95 9.51 28.71
CA GLU A 87 -31.67 9.61 27.44
C GLU A 87 -30.94 8.78 26.38
N GLU A 88 -31.63 7.75 25.86
CA GLU A 88 -31.12 6.95 24.74
C GLU A 88 -31.09 7.79 23.46
N TYR A 89 -29.92 7.87 22.83
CA TYR A 89 -29.73 8.52 21.54
C TYR A 89 -29.16 7.53 20.51
N PHE A 90 -29.41 7.82 19.23
CA PHE A 90 -28.88 7.06 18.12
C PHE A 90 -28.02 7.94 17.23
N GLU A 91 -26.76 7.57 17.03
CA GLU A 91 -25.89 8.21 16.05
C GLU A 91 -25.85 7.38 14.77
N LEU A 92 -26.17 8.02 13.64
CA LEU A 92 -26.00 7.44 12.31
C LEU A 92 -24.82 8.12 11.61
N HIS A 93 -23.78 7.34 11.33
CA HIS A 93 -22.61 7.78 10.59
C HIS A 93 -22.72 7.26 9.15
N PHE A 94 -22.67 8.18 8.19
CA PHE A 94 -22.71 7.86 6.77
C PHE A 94 -21.31 8.01 6.17
N TYR A 95 -20.79 6.92 5.62
CA TYR A 95 -19.51 6.91 4.92
C TYR A 95 -19.74 6.80 3.42
N ALA A 96 -19.41 7.86 2.69
CA ALA A 96 -19.36 7.81 1.23
C ALA A 96 -17.98 7.28 0.82
N LEU A 97 -17.93 5.99 0.50
CA LEU A 97 -16.73 5.35 0.01
C LEU A 97 -16.67 5.52 -1.51
N ARG A 98 -15.60 6.12 -2.03
CA ARG A 98 -15.43 6.25 -3.48
C ARG A 98 -14.64 5.08 -4.03
N ARG A 99 -15.10 4.47 -5.11
CA ARG A 99 -14.36 3.44 -5.82
C ARG A 99 -13.08 4.03 -6.40
N ASP A 100 -11.95 3.49 -5.98
CA ASP A 100 -10.65 3.85 -6.51
C ASP A 100 -10.42 3.20 -7.89
N ASN A 101 -9.32 3.56 -8.54
CA ASN A 101 -8.93 3.00 -9.84
C ASN A 101 -8.66 1.48 -9.80
N SER A 102 -8.60 0.87 -8.62
CA SER A 102 -8.47 -0.58 -8.42
C SER A 102 -9.81 -1.29 -8.25
N GLY A 103 -10.93 -0.55 -8.25
CA GLY A 103 -12.28 -1.08 -8.09
C GLY A 103 -12.72 -1.24 -6.64
N LEU A 104 -11.94 -0.73 -5.67
CA LEU A 104 -12.19 -0.83 -4.23
C LEU A 104 -12.74 0.48 -3.67
N PHE A 105 -13.70 0.39 -2.76
CA PHE A 105 -14.34 1.54 -2.11
C PHE A 105 -13.43 2.16 -1.03
N GLU A 106 -13.08 3.43 -1.18
CA GLU A 106 -12.11 4.20 -0.40
C GLU A 106 -12.79 5.08 0.65
N ASP A 107 -12.47 4.89 1.93
CA ASP A 107 -12.78 5.85 2.99
C ASP A 107 -11.93 7.10 2.81
N THR A 108 -12.57 8.24 2.54
CA THR A 108 -11.88 9.54 2.47
C THR A 108 -11.66 10.17 3.85
N VAL A 109 -12.34 9.66 4.89
CA VAL A 109 -12.31 10.18 6.26
C VAL A 109 -11.87 9.06 7.22
N PRO A 110 -10.94 9.31 8.16
CA PRO A 110 -10.63 8.33 9.20
C PRO A 110 -11.91 8.01 10.00
N PRO A 111 -12.15 6.75 10.39
CA PRO A 111 -13.27 6.42 11.27
C PRO A 111 -13.24 7.26 12.54
N VAL A 112 -14.38 7.84 12.92
CA VAL A 112 -14.52 8.63 14.15
C VAL A 112 -14.06 7.80 15.34
N GLY A 113 -13.11 8.33 16.12
CA GLY A 113 -12.53 7.66 17.29
C GLY A 113 -11.31 6.78 17.01
N LEU A 114 -10.90 6.58 15.75
CA LEU A 114 -9.69 5.81 15.40
C LEU A 114 -8.44 6.42 16.05
N GLU A 115 -8.33 7.74 16.06
CA GLU A 115 -7.20 8.45 16.70
C GLU A 115 -7.04 8.06 18.16
N LYS A 116 -8.12 8.09 18.94
CA LYS A 116 -8.10 7.71 20.36
C LYS A 116 -7.64 6.26 20.53
N ALA A 117 -8.19 5.33 19.75
CA ALA A 117 -7.82 3.92 19.80
C ALA A 117 -6.33 3.71 19.44
N VAL A 118 -5.82 4.44 18.46
CA VAL A 118 -4.40 4.39 18.05
C VAL A 118 -3.50 4.96 19.16
N LEU A 119 -3.84 6.11 19.74
CA LEU A 119 -3.09 6.70 20.84
C LEU A 119 -3.07 5.78 22.07
N ASP A 120 -4.19 5.12 22.39
CA ASP A 120 -4.28 4.12 23.44
C ASP A 120 -3.35 2.94 23.16
N ALA A 121 -3.36 2.40 21.94
CA ALA A 121 -2.47 1.31 21.55
C ALA A 121 -0.99 1.71 21.62
N LEU A 122 -0.64 2.92 21.20
CA LEU A 122 0.73 3.44 21.29
C LEU A 122 1.17 3.68 22.73
N ARG A 123 0.28 3.98 23.68
CA ARG A 123 0.66 4.09 25.10
C ARG A 123 1.07 2.74 25.70
N HIS A 124 0.44 1.66 25.27
CA HIS A 124 0.65 0.33 25.85
C HIS A 124 1.66 -0.54 25.08
N ASN A 125 2.02 -0.16 23.85
CA ASN A 125 2.97 -0.91 23.03
C ASN A 125 4.14 -0.04 22.57
N PRO A 126 5.38 -0.24 23.10
CA PRO A 126 6.55 0.55 22.71
C PRO A 126 7.13 0.14 21.34
N GLN A 127 6.59 -0.88 20.69
CA GLN A 127 7.08 -1.32 19.38
C GLN A 127 6.91 -0.24 18.32
N ARG A 128 7.82 -0.25 17.34
CA ARG A 128 7.78 0.66 16.20
C ARG A 128 6.57 0.43 15.28
N ILE A 129 6.15 -0.83 15.14
CA ILE A 129 4.99 -1.22 14.36
C ILE A 129 3.96 -1.82 15.32
N VAL A 130 2.76 -1.25 15.36
CA VAL A 130 1.66 -1.70 16.22
C VAL A 130 0.45 -2.01 15.35
N HIS A 131 -0.16 -3.17 15.55
CA HIS A 131 -1.40 -3.54 14.88
C HIS A 131 -2.59 -3.10 15.73
N VAL A 132 -3.56 -2.43 15.12
CA VAL A 132 -4.77 -1.94 15.80
C VAL A 132 -5.98 -2.43 15.02
N ARG A 133 -6.90 -3.13 15.70
CA ARG A 133 -8.19 -3.48 15.14
C ARG A 133 -9.24 -2.49 15.63
N TYR A 134 -9.94 -1.83 14.72
CA TYR A 134 -10.95 -0.83 15.05
C TYR A 134 -12.14 -0.97 14.09
N HIS A 135 -13.36 -1.06 14.63
CA HIS A 135 -14.61 -1.33 13.87
C HIS A 135 -14.48 -2.48 12.88
N GLY A 136 -13.94 -3.61 13.35
CA GLY A 136 -13.75 -4.81 12.53
C GLY A 136 -12.66 -4.74 11.46
N ARG A 137 -11.99 -3.58 11.30
CA ARG A 137 -10.93 -3.35 10.33
C ARG A 137 -9.56 -3.35 11.01
N ASP A 138 -8.56 -3.86 10.31
CA ASP A 138 -7.18 -3.92 10.80
C ASP A 138 -6.35 -2.76 10.23
N TYR A 139 -5.58 -2.14 11.11
CA TYR A 139 -4.68 -1.02 10.82
C TYR A 139 -3.26 -1.34 11.29
N VAL A 140 -2.28 -0.75 10.61
CA VAL A 140 -0.87 -0.82 10.95
C VAL A 140 -0.37 0.57 11.30
N VAL A 141 0.01 0.76 12.56
CA VAL A 141 0.55 2.02 13.07
C VAL A 141 2.07 1.94 13.04
N LYS A 142 2.71 2.83 12.28
CA LYS A 142 4.17 2.95 12.18
C LYS A 142 4.59 4.21 12.93
N ARG A 143 5.35 4.06 14.01
CA ARG A 143 5.96 5.18 14.72
C ARG A 143 6.98 5.88 13.82
N MET A 144 6.98 7.20 13.88
CA MET A 144 7.97 8.01 13.20
C MET A 144 9.29 7.99 13.96
N ASP A 145 10.36 7.63 13.26
CA ASP A 145 11.74 7.82 13.72
C ASP A 145 12.39 8.88 12.83
N SER A 146 12.98 9.91 13.43
CA SER A 146 13.87 10.80 12.71
C SER A 146 15.23 10.12 12.53
N LYS A 147 15.41 9.43 11.39
CA LYS A 147 16.72 8.87 11.03
C LYS A 147 17.53 9.92 10.28
N THR A 148 18.51 10.51 10.94
CA THR A 148 19.53 11.32 10.25
C THR A 148 20.40 10.40 9.39
N ARG A 149 20.28 10.51 8.06
CA ARG A 149 21.14 9.75 7.13
C ARG A 149 22.61 10.18 7.30
N SER A 150 23.50 9.19 7.37
CA SER A 150 24.95 9.46 7.44
C SER A 150 25.46 10.09 6.16
N ARG A 151 26.01 11.31 6.23
CA ARG A 151 26.60 12.03 5.09
C ARG A 151 27.70 11.23 4.39
N LEU A 152 28.51 10.48 5.14
CA LEU A 152 29.56 9.64 4.57
C LEU A 152 28.99 8.55 3.67
N LYS A 153 27.91 7.89 4.09
CA LYS A 153 27.22 6.87 3.27
C LYS A 153 26.70 7.48 1.97
N GLN A 154 26.14 8.69 2.02
CA GLN A 154 25.64 9.38 0.83
C GLN A 154 26.77 9.69 -0.16
N VAL A 155 27.92 10.18 0.32
CA VAL A 155 29.09 10.44 -0.52
C VAL A 155 29.62 9.14 -1.15
N MET A 156 29.70 8.07 -0.36
CA MET A 156 30.17 6.77 -0.85
C MET A 156 29.26 6.18 -1.92
N VAL A 157 27.93 6.22 -1.71
CA VAL A 157 26.94 5.75 -2.70
C VAL A 157 27.06 6.57 -3.98
N ARG A 158 27.16 7.90 -3.88
CA ARG A 158 27.33 8.78 -5.05
C ARG A 158 28.61 8.48 -5.81
N TRP A 159 29.73 8.31 -5.11
CA TRP A 159 31.00 7.97 -5.74
C TRP A 159 30.91 6.63 -6.47
N LEU A 160 30.36 5.61 -5.81
CA LEU A 160 30.16 4.30 -6.42
C LEU A 160 29.24 4.37 -7.64
N CYS A 161 28.08 5.04 -7.51
CA CYS A 161 27.15 5.20 -8.61
C CYS A 161 27.73 6.03 -9.76
N GLY A 162 28.47 7.10 -9.48
CA GLY A 162 29.09 7.95 -10.50
C GLY A 162 30.17 7.24 -11.30
N MET A 163 30.94 6.36 -10.65
CA MET A 163 31.94 5.55 -11.35
C MET A 163 31.33 4.40 -12.14
N CYS A 164 30.34 3.71 -11.56
CA CYS A 164 29.79 2.50 -12.16
C CYS A 164 28.66 2.78 -13.17
N PHE A 165 27.98 3.92 -13.03
CA PHE A 165 26.83 4.33 -13.83
C PHE A 165 26.93 5.83 -14.19
N PRO A 166 27.88 6.23 -15.04
CA PRO A 166 28.02 7.63 -15.47
C PRO A 166 26.71 8.16 -16.07
N GLY A 167 26.28 9.35 -15.65
CA GLY A 167 25.02 9.97 -16.10
C GLY A 167 23.76 9.50 -15.36
N HIS A 168 23.87 8.52 -14.48
CA HIS A 168 22.74 7.99 -13.69
C HIS A 168 22.82 8.32 -12.19
N ALA A 169 23.87 9.01 -11.74
CA ALA A 169 23.97 9.57 -10.41
C ALA A 169 23.45 11.02 -10.41
N CYS A 170 22.55 11.34 -9.47
CA CYS A 170 21.99 12.68 -9.32
C CYS A 170 22.94 13.58 -8.51
N SER A 171 23.05 14.85 -8.91
CA SER A 171 23.94 15.85 -8.30
C SER A 171 23.37 16.47 -7.01
N GLY A 172 22.09 16.26 -6.69
CA GLY A 172 21.40 16.85 -5.54
C GLY A 172 21.62 16.13 -4.21
N SER A 173 21.80 16.88 -3.11
CA SER A 173 21.94 16.29 -1.77
C SER A 173 20.67 15.52 -1.40
N LEU A 174 20.83 14.31 -0.86
CA LEU A 174 19.70 13.57 -0.29
C LEU A 174 19.13 14.37 0.90
N PRO A 175 17.86 14.81 0.84
CA PRO A 175 17.25 15.51 1.96
C PRO A 175 17.24 14.61 3.21
N PRO A 176 17.15 15.21 4.42
CA PRO A 176 16.85 14.44 5.61
C PRO A 176 15.57 13.64 5.38
N GLN A 177 15.58 12.37 5.77
CA GLN A 177 14.40 11.54 5.69
C GLN A 177 13.52 11.88 6.90
N ASP A 178 12.43 12.61 6.68
CA ASP A 178 11.39 12.77 7.68
C ASP A 178 10.43 11.55 7.63
N GLY A 179 9.75 11.27 8.74
CA GLY A 179 8.75 10.20 8.78
C GLY A 179 7.58 10.43 7.84
N HIS A 180 7.33 11.69 7.44
CA HIS A 180 6.27 12.09 6.52
C HIS A 180 6.61 11.79 5.06
N PHE A 181 7.88 11.63 4.68
CA PHE A 181 8.31 11.31 3.32
C PHE A 181 7.64 10.03 2.83
N GLU A 182 7.66 8.97 3.64
CA GLU A 182 7.03 7.71 3.30
C GLU A 182 5.51 7.87 3.13
N ALA A 183 4.83 8.57 4.05
CA ALA A 183 3.39 8.82 3.95
C ALA A 183 3.03 9.59 2.67
N ASN A 184 3.83 10.60 2.31
CA ASN A 184 3.65 11.38 1.08
C ASN A 184 3.91 10.53 -0.17
N ARG A 185 4.94 9.68 -0.15
CA ARG A 185 5.24 8.76 -1.25
C ARG A 185 4.10 7.77 -1.45
N VAL A 186 3.60 7.19 -0.36
CA VAL A 186 2.46 6.28 -0.37
C VAL A 186 1.21 6.96 -0.94
N ARG A 187 0.90 8.20 -0.52
CA ARG A 187 -0.23 8.95 -1.10
C ARG A 187 -0.06 9.24 -2.58
N ALA A 188 1.13 9.64 -3.01
CA ALA A 188 1.41 9.90 -4.42
C ALA A 188 1.21 8.65 -5.27
N LEU A 189 1.68 7.50 -4.78
CA LEU A 189 1.48 6.19 -5.43
C LEU A 189 -0.01 5.79 -5.46
N GLY A 190 -0.74 5.96 -4.36
CA GLY A 190 -2.18 5.71 -4.31
C GLY A 190 -2.95 6.58 -5.32
N LYS A 191 -2.65 7.88 -5.39
CA LYS A 191 -3.22 8.81 -6.39
C LYS A 191 -2.89 8.40 -7.84
N ALA A 192 -1.74 7.77 -8.06
CA ALA A 192 -1.35 7.21 -9.35
C ALA A 192 -2.02 5.85 -9.65
N GLY A 193 -2.92 5.37 -8.79
CA GLY A 193 -3.60 4.08 -8.94
C GLY A 193 -2.72 2.87 -8.59
N MET A 194 -1.58 3.07 -7.93
CA MET A 194 -0.71 1.97 -7.52
C MET A 194 -1.23 1.32 -6.24
N ARG A 195 -1.09 -0.01 -6.16
CA ARG A 195 -1.49 -0.78 -4.99
C ARG A 195 -0.47 -0.62 -3.86
N VAL A 196 -0.82 0.24 -2.91
CA VAL A 196 -0.05 0.52 -1.69
C VAL A 196 -1.00 0.59 -0.51
N ALA A 197 -0.47 0.48 0.71
CA ALA A 197 -1.29 0.71 1.90
C ALA A 197 -1.79 2.15 1.95
N ARG A 198 -3.06 2.39 2.28
CA ARG A 198 -3.59 3.75 2.38
C ARG A 198 -3.16 4.39 3.69
N VAL A 199 -2.84 5.68 3.68
CA VAL A 199 -2.64 6.46 4.91
C VAL A 199 -4.02 6.81 5.49
N ALA A 200 -4.41 6.14 6.56
CA ALA A 200 -5.70 6.33 7.24
C ALA A 200 -5.69 7.52 8.19
N LEU A 201 -4.57 7.78 8.87
CA LEU A 201 -4.40 8.87 9.84
C LEU A 201 -2.91 9.24 9.95
N GLU A 202 -2.60 10.52 10.09
CA GLU A 202 -1.29 11.01 10.49
C GLU A 202 -1.36 11.65 11.87
N LEU A 203 -0.39 11.33 12.71
CA LEU A 203 -0.18 11.87 14.04
C LEU A 203 1.25 12.40 14.11
N ASP A 204 1.54 13.30 15.04
CA ASP A 204 2.88 13.87 15.22
C ASP A 204 3.96 12.80 15.42
N GLN A 205 3.62 11.69 16.09
CA GLN A 205 4.55 10.60 16.41
C GLN A 205 4.35 9.32 15.57
N ALA A 206 3.36 9.26 14.68
CA ALA A 206 3.02 8.02 13.98
C ALA A 206 2.19 8.24 12.71
N VAL A 207 2.30 7.28 11.79
CA VAL A 207 1.41 7.18 10.62
C VAL A 207 0.63 5.89 10.71
N VAL A 208 -0.68 5.95 10.46
CA VAL A 208 -1.59 4.81 10.47
C VAL A 208 -1.89 4.43 9.03
N TYR A 209 -1.68 3.16 8.72
CA TYR A 209 -1.94 2.59 7.41
C TYR A 209 -3.07 1.56 7.48
N THR A 210 -3.82 1.39 6.39
CA THR A 210 -4.71 0.23 6.25
C THR A 210 -3.90 -1.05 6.16
N HIS A 211 -4.42 -2.13 6.73
CA HIS A 211 -3.82 -3.45 6.56
C HIS A 211 -4.10 -3.99 5.14
N CYS A 212 -3.07 -4.41 4.41
CA CYS A 212 -3.18 -4.82 3.01
C CYS A 212 -2.79 -6.30 2.78
N GLY A 213 -3.16 -7.17 3.71
CA GLY A 213 -3.02 -8.62 3.57
C GLY A 213 -1.74 -9.19 4.16
N ILE A 214 -1.36 -10.38 3.68
CA ILE A 214 -0.30 -11.19 4.29
C ILE A 214 1.02 -10.95 3.58
N ASN A 215 2.10 -10.87 4.36
CA ASN A 215 3.45 -10.79 3.82
C ASN A 215 3.76 -11.93 2.83
N LEU A 216 4.21 -11.60 1.62
CA LEU A 216 4.46 -12.60 0.57
C LEU A 216 5.46 -13.66 1.02
N ARG A 217 6.52 -13.29 1.74
CA ARG A 217 7.49 -14.26 2.28
C ARG A 217 6.84 -15.24 3.26
N LYS A 218 5.91 -14.76 4.10
CA LYS A 218 5.17 -15.65 5.02
C LYS A 218 4.21 -16.56 4.24
N HIS A 219 3.54 -16.02 3.24
CA HIS A 219 2.60 -16.79 2.41
C HIS A 219 3.33 -17.90 1.63
N LEU A 220 4.44 -17.56 0.96
CA LEU A 220 5.25 -18.53 0.21
C LEU A 220 5.76 -19.69 1.08
N ALA A 221 6.02 -19.47 2.38
CA ALA A 221 6.47 -20.52 3.28
C ALA A 221 5.42 -21.63 3.51
N GLY A 222 4.13 -21.34 3.27
CA GLY A 222 3.04 -22.32 3.36
C GLY A 222 2.65 -22.96 2.02
N CYS A 223 3.17 -22.45 0.91
CA CYS A 223 2.82 -22.90 -0.44
C CYS A 223 3.64 -24.13 -0.88
N SER A 224 3.08 -24.92 -1.81
CA SER A 224 3.84 -25.94 -2.55
C SER A 224 4.85 -25.31 -3.51
N GLY A 225 5.86 -26.06 -3.98
CA GLY A 225 6.87 -25.54 -4.91
C GLY A 225 6.28 -24.95 -6.20
N ASP A 226 5.27 -25.61 -6.79
CA ASP A 226 4.59 -25.12 -8.00
C ASP A 226 3.81 -23.83 -7.73
N GLU A 227 3.16 -23.75 -6.58
CA GLU A 227 2.42 -22.55 -6.17
C GLU A 227 3.37 -21.39 -5.88
N GLN A 228 4.49 -21.65 -5.21
CA GLN A 228 5.55 -20.66 -5.03
C GLN A 228 6.03 -20.11 -6.37
N HIS A 229 6.35 -20.98 -7.33
CA HIS A 229 6.77 -20.54 -8.66
C HIS A 229 5.70 -19.68 -9.35
N ARG A 230 4.43 -20.11 -9.37
CA ARG A 230 3.34 -19.32 -9.96
C ARG A 230 3.22 -17.95 -9.30
N LEU A 231 3.29 -17.87 -7.98
CA LEU A 231 3.20 -16.62 -7.23
C LEU A 231 4.40 -15.70 -7.51
N LEU A 232 5.62 -16.25 -7.60
CA LEU A 232 6.81 -15.47 -7.94
C LEU A 232 6.73 -14.88 -9.34
N HIS A 233 6.24 -15.65 -10.32
CA HIS A 233 5.98 -15.15 -11.68
C HIS A 233 4.87 -14.09 -11.71
N ALA A 234 3.84 -14.20 -10.88
CA ALA A 234 2.82 -13.16 -10.75
C ALA A 234 3.40 -11.89 -10.10
N ALA A 235 4.18 -12.03 -9.03
CA ALA A 235 4.80 -10.92 -8.32
C ALA A 235 5.81 -10.15 -9.18
N VAL A 236 6.61 -10.85 -10.01
CA VAL A 236 7.58 -10.18 -10.89
C VAL A 236 6.89 -9.45 -12.06
N ARG A 237 5.77 -9.97 -12.56
CA ARG A 237 4.94 -9.24 -13.55
C ARG A 237 4.33 -7.98 -12.94
N ASP A 238 3.84 -8.08 -11.70
CA ASP A 238 3.32 -6.93 -10.97
C ASP A 238 4.42 -5.87 -10.72
N LEU A 239 5.65 -6.28 -10.39
CA LEU A 239 6.81 -5.38 -10.31
C LEU A 239 7.14 -4.71 -11.65
N ALA A 240 7.10 -5.46 -12.75
CA ALA A 240 7.32 -4.90 -14.08
C ALA A 240 6.23 -3.89 -14.46
N GLY A 241 4.97 -4.17 -14.14
CA GLY A 241 3.86 -3.22 -14.34
C GLY A 241 4.02 -1.94 -13.52
N PHE A 242 4.42 -2.07 -12.26
CA PHE A 242 4.73 -0.94 -11.38
C PHE A 242 5.87 -0.07 -11.94
N HIS A 243 6.92 -0.69 -12.46
CA HIS A 243 8.03 0.03 -13.11
C HIS A 243 7.65 0.63 -14.46
N HIS A 244 6.80 -0.05 -15.24
CA HIS A 244 6.27 0.48 -16.49
C HIS A 244 5.46 1.76 -16.29
N ALA A 245 4.73 1.87 -15.17
CA ALA A 245 4.02 3.08 -14.76
C ALA A 245 4.95 4.23 -14.31
N GLY A 246 6.28 4.08 -14.44
CA GLY A 246 7.26 5.12 -14.11
C GLY A 246 7.63 5.17 -12.62
N HIS A 247 7.31 4.12 -11.86
CA HIS A 247 7.58 4.08 -10.43
C HIS A 247 8.76 3.17 -10.06
N TRP A 248 9.19 3.29 -8.81
CA TRP A 248 10.22 2.49 -8.15
C TRP A 248 9.89 2.42 -6.65
N HIS A 249 10.39 1.38 -5.99
CA HIS A 249 10.14 1.08 -4.59
C HIS A 249 11.36 1.38 -3.71
N GLY A 250 12.55 0.95 -4.13
CA GLY A 250 13.81 1.06 -3.39
C GLY A 250 14.01 -0.02 -2.32
N GLY A 251 13.00 -0.86 -2.11
CA GLY A 251 13.01 -1.95 -1.15
C GLY A 251 12.18 -3.12 -1.64
N ALA A 252 12.27 -3.47 -2.94
CA ALA A 252 11.44 -4.49 -3.60
C ALA A 252 11.76 -5.94 -3.19
N GLN A 253 11.85 -6.19 -1.90
CA GLN A 253 12.03 -7.49 -1.26
C GLN A 253 10.67 -8.12 -0.93
N PHE A 254 10.61 -9.45 -0.79
CA PHE A 254 9.33 -10.13 -0.52
C PHE A 254 8.75 -9.81 0.86
N ARG A 255 9.59 -9.28 1.77
CA ARG A 255 9.11 -8.77 3.06
C ARG A 255 8.32 -7.45 2.95
N ASN A 256 8.46 -6.72 1.84
CA ASN A 256 7.79 -5.45 1.60
C ASN A 256 6.66 -5.58 0.58
N LEU A 257 6.33 -6.82 0.20
CA LEU A 257 5.22 -7.16 -0.68
C LEU A 257 4.17 -7.92 0.14
N LEU A 258 2.93 -7.46 0.10
CA LEU A 258 1.78 -8.09 0.72
C LEU A 258 0.87 -8.69 -0.36
N LEU A 259 0.20 -9.78 -0.03
CA LEU A 259 -0.78 -10.45 -0.88
C LEU A 259 -2.17 -10.34 -0.22
N ASN A 260 -3.12 -9.78 -0.95
CA ASN A 260 -4.52 -9.71 -0.56
C ASN A 260 -5.39 -10.02 -1.78
N ASP A 261 -6.26 -11.02 -1.69
CA ASP A 261 -7.17 -11.43 -2.79
C ASP A 261 -6.49 -11.58 -4.16
N GLY A 262 -5.29 -12.19 -4.17
CA GLY A 262 -4.50 -12.40 -5.38
C GLY A 262 -3.81 -11.14 -5.93
N GLN A 263 -3.96 -9.99 -5.27
CA GLN A 263 -3.32 -8.73 -5.63
C GLN A 263 -2.12 -8.42 -4.74
N PHE A 264 -1.11 -7.77 -5.32
CA PHE A 264 0.10 -7.40 -4.62
C PHE A 264 0.07 -5.94 -4.16
N TYR A 265 0.36 -5.71 -2.89
CA TYR A 265 0.47 -4.39 -2.29
C TYR A 265 1.90 -4.15 -1.80
N ARG A 266 2.42 -2.95 -2.06
CA ARG A 266 3.76 -2.55 -1.60
C ARG A 266 3.69 -1.71 -0.34
N ILE A 267 4.64 -1.93 0.56
CA ILE A 267 4.77 -1.20 1.83
C ILE A 267 6.24 -0.80 2.04
N ASP A 268 6.50 0.05 3.03
CA ASP A 268 7.87 0.40 3.45
C ASP A 268 8.65 1.17 2.37
N PHE A 269 8.10 2.32 1.96
CA PHE A 269 8.72 3.26 1.02
C PHE A 269 9.68 4.22 1.73
N GLU A 270 10.60 3.67 2.53
CA GLU A 270 11.58 4.45 3.30
C GLU A 270 12.74 4.95 2.43
N GLU A 271 13.00 4.36 1.27
CA GLU A 271 14.14 4.82 0.48
C GLU A 271 13.81 6.11 -0.27
N ASP A 272 14.73 7.06 -0.24
CA ASP A 272 14.77 8.22 -1.13
C ASP A 272 15.93 8.03 -2.11
N LEU A 273 15.62 7.46 -3.27
CA LEU A 273 16.56 7.21 -4.36
C LEU A 273 16.44 8.23 -5.48
N GLU A 274 15.33 8.95 -5.57
CA GLU A 274 15.04 9.88 -6.67
C GLU A 274 16.06 11.03 -6.72
N HIS A 275 16.55 11.45 -5.55
CA HIS A 275 17.62 12.45 -5.44
C HIS A 275 19.03 11.87 -5.55
N ALA A 276 19.20 10.54 -5.57
CA ALA A 276 20.50 9.88 -5.64
C ALA A 276 20.81 9.30 -7.02
N ILE A 277 19.81 8.70 -7.67
CA ILE A 277 19.96 7.94 -8.91
C ILE A 277 18.78 8.14 -9.85
N SER A 278 19.02 7.95 -11.14
CA SER A 278 17.97 7.97 -12.16
C SER A 278 16.92 6.87 -11.93
N LEU A 279 15.69 7.11 -12.40
CA LEU A 279 14.59 6.14 -12.35
C LEU A 279 14.98 4.74 -12.88
N PRO A 280 15.57 4.57 -14.08
CA PRO A 280 15.94 3.24 -14.57
C PRO A 280 16.94 2.52 -13.66
N LEU A 281 17.86 3.25 -13.03
CA LEU A 281 18.82 2.64 -12.08
C LEU A 281 18.14 2.23 -10.77
N ALA A 282 17.16 3.01 -10.28
CA ALA A 282 16.34 2.61 -9.14
C ALA A 282 15.53 1.35 -9.45
N GLN A 283 14.98 1.23 -10.66
CA GLN A 283 14.25 0.05 -11.12
C GLN A 283 15.15 -1.18 -11.22
N ILE A 284 16.38 -1.05 -11.74
CA ILE A 284 17.38 -2.13 -11.73
C ILE A 284 17.73 -2.55 -10.30
N TYR A 285 17.86 -1.60 -9.38
CA TYR A 285 18.11 -1.90 -7.97
C TYR A 285 16.98 -2.73 -7.36
N ASP A 286 15.72 -2.38 -7.63
CA ASP A 286 14.56 -3.15 -7.19
C ASP A 286 14.53 -4.57 -7.77
N ILE A 287 14.81 -4.73 -9.07
CA ILE A 287 14.90 -6.06 -9.70
C ILE A 287 15.98 -6.91 -9.02
N CYS A 288 17.15 -6.33 -8.73
CA CYS A 288 18.22 -7.05 -8.05
C CYS A 288 17.81 -7.50 -6.65
N GLN A 289 17.09 -6.66 -5.90
CA GLN A 289 16.54 -7.03 -4.59
C GLN A 289 15.51 -8.16 -4.70
N PHE A 290 14.59 -8.06 -5.65
CA PHE A 290 13.57 -9.08 -5.91
C PHE A 290 14.19 -10.43 -6.26
N LEU A 291 15.12 -10.46 -7.23
CA LEU A 291 15.81 -11.67 -7.66
C LEU A 291 16.66 -12.27 -6.55
N SER A 292 17.32 -11.44 -5.73
CA SER A 292 18.10 -11.90 -4.59
C SER A 292 17.23 -12.64 -3.56
N ASP A 293 16.01 -12.17 -3.30
CA ASP A 293 15.07 -12.89 -2.44
C ASP A 293 14.51 -14.16 -3.10
N ALA A 294 14.29 -14.14 -4.42
CA ALA A 294 13.81 -15.29 -5.19
C ALA A 294 14.74 -16.51 -5.12
N VAL A 295 16.06 -16.30 -4.97
CA VAL A 295 17.06 -17.38 -4.84
C VAL A 295 16.68 -18.42 -3.79
N ARG A 296 15.96 -18.01 -2.72
CA ARG A 296 15.56 -18.88 -1.62
C ARG A 296 14.54 -19.95 -2.02
N TYR A 297 13.90 -19.80 -3.18
CA TYR A 297 12.79 -20.64 -3.63
C TYR A 297 13.18 -21.55 -4.80
N GLY A 298 14.48 -21.62 -5.13
CA GLY A 298 14.98 -22.68 -6.00
C GLY A 298 14.84 -24.06 -5.31
N ASN A 299 14.51 -25.07 -6.09
CA ASN A 299 14.32 -26.45 -5.65
C ASN A 299 14.95 -27.44 -6.65
N GLU A 300 14.74 -28.74 -6.45
CA GLU A 300 15.29 -29.79 -7.31
C GLU A 300 14.79 -29.71 -8.75
N ALA A 301 13.52 -29.30 -8.94
CA ALA A 301 12.91 -29.17 -10.26
C ALA A 301 13.37 -27.91 -11.01
N CYS A 302 13.64 -26.82 -10.27
CA CYS A 302 14.14 -25.57 -10.83
C CYS A 302 15.18 -24.95 -9.89
N SER A 303 16.45 -25.02 -10.30
CA SER A 303 17.54 -24.41 -9.52
C SER A 303 17.30 -22.90 -9.31
N ALA A 304 17.86 -22.34 -8.24
CA ALA A 304 17.70 -20.92 -7.94
C ALA A 304 18.20 -19.98 -9.06
N SER A 305 19.25 -20.37 -9.78
CA SER A 305 19.76 -19.61 -10.93
C SER A 305 18.77 -19.67 -12.11
N GLU A 306 18.21 -20.84 -12.38
CA GLU A 306 17.22 -21.00 -13.45
C GLU A 306 15.92 -20.23 -13.13
N LEU A 307 15.42 -20.34 -11.90
CA LEU A 307 14.25 -19.58 -11.43
C LEU A 307 14.48 -18.07 -11.59
N SER A 308 15.58 -17.53 -11.06
CA SER A 308 15.89 -16.10 -11.17
C SER A 308 16.04 -15.65 -12.63
N HIS A 309 16.59 -16.48 -13.51
CA HIS A 309 16.67 -16.18 -14.93
C HIS A 309 15.28 -16.17 -15.61
N GLN A 310 14.40 -17.11 -15.26
CA GLN A 310 13.01 -17.13 -15.74
C GLN A 310 12.23 -15.90 -15.26
N LEU A 311 12.40 -15.49 -14.00
CA LEU A 311 11.78 -14.29 -13.45
C LEU A 311 12.28 -13.02 -14.12
N LEU A 312 13.59 -12.93 -14.41
CA LEU A 312 14.14 -11.80 -15.17
C LEU A 312 13.56 -11.74 -16.59
N LYS A 313 13.49 -12.88 -17.30
CA LYS A 313 12.84 -12.94 -18.62
C LYS A 313 11.36 -12.54 -18.57
N GLN A 314 10.65 -12.98 -17.53
CA GLN A 314 9.27 -12.62 -17.32
C GLN A 314 9.10 -11.11 -17.08
N TYR A 315 9.96 -10.50 -16.27
CA TYR A 315 9.99 -9.06 -16.07
C TYR A 315 10.18 -8.34 -17.41
N GLN A 316 11.17 -8.79 -18.20
CA GLN A 316 11.52 -8.18 -19.49
C GLN A 316 10.38 -8.23 -20.51
N SER A 317 9.60 -9.31 -20.50
CA SER A 317 8.45 -9.45 -21.40
C SER A 317 7.34 -8.41 -21.15
N VAL A 318 7.33 -7.80 -19.97
CA VAL A 318 6.34 -6.77 -19.58
C VAL A 318 6.95 -5.37 -19.74
N TYR A 319 8.18 -5.17 -19.26
CA TYR A 319 8.84 -3.88 -19.30
C TYR A 319 10.36 -4.01 -19.36
N TRP A 320 10.96 -3.55 -20.45
CA TRP A 320 12.41 -3.48 -20.63
C TRP A 320 12.78 -2.40 -21.64
N SER A 321 14.01 -1.89 -21.54
CA SER A 321 14.58 -1.00 -22.56
C SER A 321 16.10 -1.17 -22.64
N ASP A 322 16.71 -0.62 -23.69
CA ASP A 322 18.17 -0.65 -23.88
C ASP A 322 18.93 -0.02 -22.71
N THR A 323 18.33 0.99 -22.06
CA THR A 323 18.87 1.60 -20.84
C THR A 323 18.91 0.58 -19.69
N HIS A 324 17.85 -0.19 -19.48
CA HIS A 324 17.84 -1.26 -18.48
C HIS A 324 18.90 -2.31 -18.78
N GLN A 325 19.04 -2.69 -20.05
CA GLN A 325 20.05 -3.64 -20.49
C GLN A 325 21.47 -3.16 -20.14
N HIS A 326 21.80 -1.91 -20.48
CA HIS A 326 23.10 -1.31 -20.21
C HIS A 326 23.39 -1.21 -18.70
N LEU A 327 22.40 -0.77 -17.92
CA LEU A 327 22.53 -0.65 -16.48
C LEU A 327 22.72 -2.01 -15.81
N LEU A 328 21.96 -3.02 -16.23
CA LEU A 328 22.10 -4.39 -15.71
C LEU A 328 23.49 -4.96 -16.03
N ALA A 329 24.01 -4.72 -17.23
CA ALA A 329 25.38 -5.09 -17.58
C ALA A 329 26.43 -4.34 -16.74
N GLY A 330 26.16 -3.07 -16.39
CA GLY A 330 26.97 -2.31 -15.42
C GLY A 330 26.99 -2.96 -14.04
N VAL A 331 25.83 -3.36 -13.50
CA VAL A 331 25.72 -4.09 -12.24
C VAL A 331 26.49 -5.42 -12.31
N SER A 332 26.34 -6.18 -13.40
CA SER A 332 27.07 -7.44 -13.59
C SER A 332 28.58 -7.24 -13.56
N ARG A 333 29.11 -6.18 -14.18
CA ARG A 333 30.54 -5.85 -14.14
C ARG A 333 31.01 -5.47 -12.74
N LEU A 334 30.21 -4.69 -12.01
CA LEU A 334 30.51 -4.29 -10.64
C LEU A 334 30.59 -5.48 -9.69
N LEU A 335 29.73 -6.49 -9.87
CA LEU A 335 29.67 -7.65 -8.99
C LEU A 335 30.65 -8.77 -9.38
N HIS A 336 31.25 -8.73 -10.58
CA HIS A 336 32.19 -9.74 -11.06
C HIS A 336 33.36 -10.05 -10.09
N PRO A 337 34.00 -9.06 -9.42
CA PRO A 337 35.05 -9.35 -8.45
C PRO A 337 34.60 -10.24 -7.27
N LEU A 338 33.30 -10.26 -6.94
CA LEU A 338 32.77 -11.12 -5.88
C LEU A 338 32.85 -12.60 -6.24
N GLU A 339 32.74 -12.96 -7.53
CA GLU A 339 32.92 -14.34 -7.99
C GLU A 339 34.38 -14.78 -7.81
N ALA A 340 35.34 -13.91 -8.13
CA ALA A 340 36.76 -14.20 -7.93
C ALA A 340 37.11 -14.39 -6.44
N ALA A 341 36.43 -13.65 -5.55
CA ALA A 341 36.57 -13.78 -4.10
C ALA A 341 35.72 -14.92 -3.51
N ALA A 342 34.91 -15.62 -4.31
CA ALA A 342 33.95 -16.62 -3.81
C ALA A 342 34.62 -17.76 -3.05
N SER A 343 35.76 -18.26 -3.52
CA SER A 343 36.49 -19.36 -2.87
C SER A 343 37.01 -18.98 -1.47
N LEU A 344 37.35 -17.71 -1.27
CA LEU A 344 37.80 -17.17 0.01
C LEU A 344 36.62 -16.94 0.97
N LEU A 345 35.52 -16.38 0.45
CA LEU A 345 34.36 -15.95 1.23
C LEU A 345 33.35 -17.07 1.51
N GLN A 346 33.27 -18.11 0.68
CA GLN A 346 32.44 -19.29 0.93
C GLN A 346 32.79 -19.99 2.26
N ARG A 347 34.06 -19.88 2.69
CA ARG A 347 34.51 -20.39 4.00
C ARG A 347 33.82 -19.74 5.18
N LEU A 348 33.24 -18.56 5.01
CA LEU A 348 32.59 -17.80 6.07
C LEU A 348 31.07 -18.06 6.17
N ASN A 349 30.51 -18.93 5.31
CA ASN A 349 29.11 -19.39 5.31
C ASN A 349 28.05 -18.27 5.48
N PHE A 350 28.27 -17.12 4.85
CA PHE A 350 27.30 -16.02 4.89
C PHE A 350 26.17 -16.27 3.90
N LYS A 351 24.94 -16.48 4.41
CA LYS A 351 23.74 -16.75 3.61
C LYS A 351 23.49 -15.69 2.53
N ASP A 352 23.79 -14.42 2.81
CA ASP A 352 23.58 -13.32 1.86
C ASP A 352 24.64 -13.29 0.76
N PHE A 353 25.84 -13.81 1.02
CA PHE A 353 26.88 -13.94 0.01
C PHE A 353 26.51 -14.98 -1.05
N ASN A 354 25.96 -16.12 -0.64
CA ASN A 354 25.49 -17.14 -1.59
C ASN A 354 24.39 -16.60 -2.51
N ARG A 355 23.49 -15.75 -2.00
CA ARG A 355 22.47 -15.10 -2.84
C ARG A 355 23.08 -14.11 -3.82
N ALA A 356 24.06 -13.33 -3.37
CA ALA A 356 24.81 -12.44 -4.25
C ALA A 356 25.48 -13.22 -5.39
N LEU A 357 26.14 -14.35 -5.11
CA LEU A 357 26.78 -15.19 -6.13
C LEU A 357 25.77 -15.75 -7.16
N VAL A 358 24.62 -16.25 -6.70
CA VAL A 358 23.56 -16.71 -7.62
C VAL A 358 23.08 -15.55 -8.49
N LEU A 359 22.88 -14.37 -7.91
CA LEU A 359 22.50 -13.18 -8.67
C LEU A 359 23.57 -12.84 -9.73
N VAL A 360 24.87 -12.82 -9.39
CA VAL A 360 25.93 -12.54 -10.37
C VAL A 360 25.89 -13.54 -11.52
N SER A 361 25.72 -14.84 -11.23
CA SER A 361 25.64 -15.88 -12.26
C SER A 361 24.49 -15.65 -13.24
N VAL A 362 23.33 -15.21 -12.73
CA VAL A 362 22.12 -14.92 -13.52
C VAL A 362 22.35 -13.69 -14.39
N LEU A 363 22.89 -12.62 -13.80
CA LEU A 363 23.18 -11.37 -14.50
C LEU A 363 24.22 -11.59 -15.62
N ARG A 364 25.24 -12.41 -15.38
CA ARG A 364 26.27 -12.75 -16.36
C ARG A 364 25.71 -13.61 -17.50
N ARG A 365 24.93 -14.65 -17.18
CA ARG A 365 24.26 -15.48 -18.19
C ARG A 365 23.39 -14.61 -19.10
N HIS A 366 22.70 -13.64 -18.51
CA HIS A 366 21.86 -12.73 -19.26
C HIS A 366 22.67 -11.72 -20.10
N ALA A 367 23.71 -11.10 -19.53
CA ALA A 367 24.56 -10.14 -20.22
C ALA A 367 25.39 -10.78 -21.35
N GLY A 368 25.86 -12.02 -21.16
CA GLY A 368 26.64 -12.76 -22.15
C GLY A 368 25.84 -13.16 -23.39
N GLY A 369 24.51 -13.22 -23.30
CA GLY A 369 23.63 -13.45 -24.45
C GLY A 369 23.45 -12.24 -25.37
N VAL A 370 23.93 -11.05 -24.97
CA VAL A 370 23.81 -9.79 -25.73
C VAL A 370 25.10 -9.45 -26.50
N ALA A 371 26.18 -10.21 -26.27
CA ALA A 371 27.47 -10.04 -26.94
C ALA A 371 27.73 -11.07 -28.07
N ALA A 372 26.69 -11.78 -28.52
CA ALA A 372 26.77 -12.79 -29.60
C ALA A 372 26.01 -12.35 -30.84
#